data_AF-A0A953JN32-F1
#
_entry.id   AF-A0A953JN32-F1
#
_cell.length_a   1.000
_cell.length_b   1.000
_cell.length_c   1.000
_cell.angle_alpha   90.00
_cell.angle_beta   90.00
_cell.angle_gamma   90.00
#
_symmetry.space_group_name_H-M   'P 1'
#
loop_
_entity.id
_entity.type
_entity.pdbx_description
1 polymer ?
#
loop_
_entity_poly.entity_id
_entity_poly.type
_entity_poly.pdbx_seq_one_letter_code
_entity_poly.pdbx_strand_id
1 'polypeptide(L)'
;MTIGLIENDVEALAYDAGFSTAAIGNIPPVAVNVPQVLLETARWLGGIDTFASAGGRPFADLRTGAADPNLRRELRILQMALRRCAHDLFTVLVDESTKVDGATEMFGVSRDGLSGLSRVIREELFQLDAALRGDTVTATEFRFLADGLLLKLRSEPAYFNLVSLVDRETTENLPRTVAAFIEGREPSPIIDTIALFGRVLAVLDLVGGMLEKDEPLKPAVVLFSKVHAMTGDLIERLNRRVQRLGEAGGAVTDSLDGASYTAAVELKKAVSQELLGIMATRSAIGVYARTEAAYAQLSESFQQIVTVLSRELDDSLDPDQMFPNFAAKLEYSKRLRQELHSMAKLSRAAEENCDKTTTDALNAKLKEFSASSIRFLFYKDIETFERFVEEIRVTRQTKDLVPIIHRFGAYLETLFAQVSMRSVLEGHPFEG
;
A
#
# COMPACT_ATOMS: atom_id res chain seq x y z
N MET A 1 -0.90 43.88 14.03
CA MET A 1 -2.20 43.71 13.35
C MET A 1 -2.21 42.42 12.50
N THR A 2 -1.34 41.44 12.82
CA THR A 2 -1.07 40.25 11.98
C THR A 2 -1.46 38.94 12.69
N ILE A 3 -1.86 39.00 13.96
CA ILE A 3 -2.26 37.84 14.78
C ILE A 3 -3.75 37.49 14.51
N GLY A 4 -4.60 38.49 14.27
CA GLY A 4 -6.04 38.27 14.03
C GLY A 4 -6.41 37.72 12.64
N LEU A 5 -5.47 37.52 11.72
CA LEU A 5 -5.73 36.86 10.43
C LEU A 5 -5.50 35.35 10.50
N ILE A 6 -4.63 34.88 11.39
CA ILE A 6 -4.32 33.45 11.55
C ILE A 6 -5.40 32.75 12.37
N GLU A 7 -5.94 33.39 13.41
CA GLU A 7 -7.04 32.84 14.22
C GLU A 7 -8.33 32.62 13.39
N ASN A 8 -8.64 33.53 12.47
CA ASN A 8 -9.81 33.41 11.60
C ASN A 8 -9.69 32.26 10.58
N ASP A 9 -8.48 31.94 10.12
CA ASP A 9 -8.25 30.83 9.19
C ASP A 9 -8.32 29.46 9.90
N VAL A 10 -7.92 29.38 11.17
CA VAL A 10 -8.01 28.16 11.99
C VAL A 10 -9.47 27.85 12.36
N GLU A 11 -10.27 28.87 12.69
CA GLU A 11 -11.71 28.70 12.94
C GLU A 11 -12.49 28.31 11.68
N ALA A 12 -12.14 28.87 10.52
CA ALA A 12 -12.74 28.49 9.24
C ALA A 12 -12.44 27.02 8.87
N LEU A 13 -11.21 26.56 9.12
CA LEU A 13 -10.79 25.17 8.85
C LEU A 13 -11.41 24.15 9.81
N ALA A 14 -11.64 24.51 11.08
CA ALA A 14 -12.34 23.67 12.04
C ALA A 14 -13.84 23.52 11.72
N TYR A 15 -14.47 24.61 11.25
CA TYR A 15 -15.88 24.63 10.88
C TYR A 15 -16.18 23.82 9.61
N ASP A 16 -15.33 23.93 8.58
CA ASP A 16 -15.48 23.15 7.33
C ASP A 16 -15.21 21.65 7.52
N ALA A 17 -14.48 21.26 8.57
CA ALA A 17 -14.21 19.87 8.92
C ALA A 17 -15.20 19.27 9.95
N GLY A 18 -16.20 20.04 10.39
CA GLY A 18 -17.26 19.57 11.30
C GLY A 18 -16.85 19.44 12.77
N PHE A 19 -15.76 20.10 13.20
CA PHE A 19 -15.28 20.07 14.58
C PHE A 19 -15.81 21.27 15.38
N SER A 20 -16.26 21.03 16.62
CA SER A 20 -16.62 22.08 17.57
C SER A 20 -15.35 22.73 18.15
N THR A 21 -15.19 24.04 17.99
CA THR A 21 -14.04 24.83 18.46
C THR A 21 -13.82 24.73 19.98
N ALA A 22 -14.87 24.42 20.76
CA ALA A 22 -14.77 24.23 22.21
C ALA A 22 -14.07 22.93 22.64
N ALA A 23 -13.90 21.95 21.73
CA ALA A 23 -13.25 20.67 22.04
C ALA A 23 -11.72 20.66 21.81
N ILE A 24 -11.17 21.69 21.17
CA ILE A 24 -9.76 21.74 20.73
C ILE A 24 -8.82 22.18 21.88
N GLY A 25 -9.31 22.97 22.84
CA GLY A 25 -8.50 23.55 23.91
C GLY A 25 -7.97 22.58 24.98
N ASN A 26 -8.39 21.31 24.97
CA ASN A 26 -8.03 20.32 26.00
C ASN A 26 -7.30 19.08 25.46
N ILE A 27 -6.94 19.05 24.18
CA ILE A 27 -6.10 17.98 23.63
C ILE A 27 -4.65 18.44 23.79
N PRO A 28 -3.80 17.76 24.59
CA PRO A 28 -2.38 18.09 24.63
C PRO A 28 -1.83 18.02 23.20
N PRO A 29 -1.05 19.02 22.74
CA PRO A 29 -0.55 19.03 21.37
C PRO A 29 0.24 17.75 21.14
N VAL A 30 -0.29 16.88 20.28
CA VAL A 30 0.45 15.69 19.82
C VAL A 30 1.59 16.24 18.98
N ALA A 31 2.82 16.11 19.47
CA ALA A 31 3.99 16.55 18.74
C ALA A 31 4.00 15.90 17.36
N VAL A 32 3.92 16.72 16.32
CA VAL A 32 3.89 16.26 14.93
C VAL A 32 5.31 15.82 14.56
N ASN A 33 5.46 14.59 14.07
CA ASN A 33 6.72 14.18 13.45
C ASN A 33 6.82 14.82 12.06
N VAL A 34 7.21 16.10 12.01
CA VAL A 34 7.29 16.89 10.78
C VAL A 34 8.08 16.18 9.67
N PRO A 35 9.26 15.57 9.94
CA PRO A 35 9.96 14.82 8.91
C PRO A 35 9.17 13.69 8.28
N GLN A 36 8.49 12.90 9.10
CA GLN A 36 7.64 11.81 8.60
C GLN A 36 6.50 12.37 7.75
N VAL A 37 5.80 13.40 8.22
CA VAL A 37 4.65 13.98 7.50
C VAL A 37 5.07 14.59 6.16
N LEU A 38 6.22 15.28 6.11
CA LEU A 38 6.75 15.81 4.85
C LEU A 38 7.16 14.71 3.87
N LEU A 39 7.72 13.61 4.37
CA LEU A 39 8.08 12.46 3.54
C LEU A 39 6.84 11.73 2.99
N GLU A 40 5.78 11.60 3.80
CA GLU A 40 4.48 11.09 3.35
C GLU A 40 3.87 12.01 2.27
N THR A 41 3.89 13.32 2.51
CA THR A 41 3.43 14.33 1.56
C THR A 41 4.20 14.24 0.24
N ALA A 42 5.52 14.11 0.29
CA ALA A 42 6.38 13.98 -0.88
C ALA A 42 6.00 12.75 -1.72
N ARG A 43 5.75 11.61 -1.09
CA ARG A 43 5.33 10.36 -1.76
C ARG A 43 3.96 10.51 -2.43
N TRP A 44 3.01 11.14 -1.75
CA TRP A 44 1.70 11.45 -2.35
C TRP A 44 1.81 12.39 -3.55
N LEU A 45 2.60 13.48 -3.44
CA LEU A 45 2.84 14.41 -4.55
C LEU A 45 3.51 13.71 -5.74
N GLY A 46 4.51 12.85 -5.50
CA GLY A 46 5.13 12.05 -6.55
C GLY A 46 4.15 11.06 -7.22
N GLY A 47 3.23 10.49 -6.44
CA GLY A 47 2.12 9.69 -6.97
C GLY A 47 1.13 10.49 -7.79
N ILE A 48 0.76 11.69 -7.33
CA ILE A 48 -0.10 12.63 -8.05
C ILE A 48 0.53 12.98 -9.40
N ASP A 49 1.82 13.32 -9.41
CA ASP A 49 2.56 13.61 -10.64
C ASP A 49 2.46 12.46 -11.64
N THR A 50 2.76 11.24 -11.17
CA THR A 50 2.76 10.03 -11.99
C THR A 50 1.35 9.70 -12.51
N PHE A 51 0.34 9.75 -11.64
CA PHE A 51 -1.05 9.43 -11.97
C PHE A 51 -1.65 10.44 -12.96
N ALA A 52 -1.44 11.73 -12.71
CA ALA A 52 -1.92 12.81 -13.57
C ALA A 52 -1.22 12.80 -14.94
N SER A 53 0.10 12.60 -14.96
CA SER A 53 0.88 12.49 -16.21
C SER A 53 0.46 11.28 -17.06
N ALA A 54 -0.03 10.20 -16.43
CA ALA A 54 -0.62 9.05 -17.11
C ALA A 54 -2.09 9.25 -17.55
N GLY A 55 -2.62 10.48 -17.48
CA GLY A 55 -4.01 10.78 -17.84
C GLY A 55 -5.03 10.14 -16.91
N GLY A 56 -4.65 9.86 -15.66
CA GLY A 56 -5.51 9.26 -14.64
C GLY A 56 -5.82 7.78 -14.86
N ARG A 57 -5.20 7.12 -15.85
CA ARG A 57 -5.49 5.74 -16.25
C ARG A 57 -4.29 4.79 -16.22
N PRO A 58 -3.47 4.77 -15.16
CA PRO A 58 -2.29 3.90 -15.11
C PRO A 58 -2.65 2.40 -15.15
N PHE A 59 -3.86 2.03 -14.71
CA PHE A 59 -4.33 0.64 -14.64
C PHE A 59 -5.71 0.44 -15.31
N ALA A 60 -6.03 1.22 -16.35
CA ALA A 60 -7.29 1.03 -17.08
C ALA A 60 -7.25 -0.26 -17.93
N ASP A 61 -8.34 -1.03 -17.91
CA ASP A 61 -8.49 -2.19 -18.78
C ASP A 61 -8.89 -1.77 -20.19
N LEU A 62 -7.90 -1.56 -21.05
CA LEU A 62 -8.13 -1.19 -22.46
C LEU A 62 -8.63 -2.37 -23.32
N ARG A 63 -8.61 -3.61 -22.81
CA ARG A 63 -8.98 -4.81 -23.59
C ARG A 63 -10.49 -4.98 -23.76
N THR A 64 -11.28 -4.35 -22.89
CA THR A 64 -12.75 -4.47 -22.90
C THR A 64 -13.45 -3.58 -23.93
N GLY A 65 -12.70 -2.76 -24.69
CA GLY A 65 -13.23 -1.97 -25.80
C GLY A 65 -13.95 -0.70 -25.32
N ALA A 66 -13.27 0.43 -25.46
CA ALA A 66 -13.62 1.78 -25.00
C ALA A 66 -13.53 1.97 -23.48
N ALA A 67 -12.38 2.48 -23.03
CA ALA A 67 -12.22 2.95 -21.66
C ALA A 67 -13.26 4.06 -21.37
N ASP A 68 -14.00 3.92 -20.26
CA ASP A 68 -15.14 4.77 -19.85
C ASP A 68 -14.90 6.23 -20.24
N PRO A 69 -15.69 6.86 -21.12
CA PRO A 69 -15.43 8.24 -21.54
C PRO A 69 -15.52 9.24 -20.37
N ASN A 70 -16.13 8.85 -19.24
CA ASN A 70 -16.29 9.68 -18.05
C ASN A 70 -15.19 9.42 -17.00
N LEU A 71 -14.25 10.34 -16.91
CA LEU A 71 -13.13 10.39 -15.97
C LEU A 71 -13.44 11.00 -14.60
N ARG A 72 -14.73 11.13 -14.24
CA ARG A 72 -15.12 11.73 -12.95
C ARG A 72 -14.55 10.96 -11.75
N ARG A 73 -14.34 9.65 -11.87
CA ARG A 73 -13.77 8.82 -10.79
C ARG A 73 -12.29 9.10 -10.59
N GLU A 74 -11.55 9.18 -11.68
CA GLU A 74 -10.13 9.50 -11.73
C GLU A 74 -9.89 10.91 -11.19
N LEU A 75 -10.74 11.88 -11.57
CA LEU A 75 -10.68 13.25 -11.04
C LEU A 75 -10.93 13.28 -9.53
N ARG A 76 -11.87 12.47 -9.03
CA ARG A 76 -12.13 12.33 -7.59
C ARG A 76 -10.97 11.69 -6.84
N ILE A 77 -10.32 10.68 -7.42
CA ILE A 77 -9.13 10.04 -6.84
C ILE A 77 -7.98 11.06 -6.74
N LEU A 78 -7.73 11.82 -7.81
CA LEU A 78 -6.75 12.89 -7.84
C LEU A 78 -7.04 13.95 -6.76
N GLN A 79 -8.30 14.38 -6.65
CA GLN A 79 -8.74 15.29 -5.60
C GLN A 79 -8.49 14.73 -4.19
N MET A 80 -8.85 13.48 -3.92
CA MET A 80 -8.68 12.87 -2.60
C MET A 80 -7.21 12.81 -2.19
N ALA A 81 -6.32 12.44 -3.11
CA ALA A 81 -4.88 12.47 -2.87
C ALA A 81 -4.38 13.90 -2.59
N LEU A 82 -4.87 14.88 -3.36
CA LEU A 82 -4.50 16.29 -3.18
C LEU A 82 -5.01 16.85 -1.84
N ARG A 83 -6.20 16.44 -1.36
CA ARG A 83 -6.72 16.78 -0.03
C ARG A 83 -5.84 16.21 1.08
N ARG A 84 -5.30 15.00 0.91
CA ARG A 84 -4.35 14.41 1.87
C ARG A 84 -3.09 15.27 1.97
N CYS A 85 -2.49 15.66 0.85
CA CYS A 85 -1.35 16.57 0.84
C CYS A 85 -1.67 17.91 1.51
N ALA A 86 -2.87 18.47 1.27
CA ALA A 86 -3.30 19.72 1.90
C ALA A 86 -3.37 19.60 3.43
N HIS A 87 -3.94 18.50 3.92
CA HIS A 87 -4.05 18.20 5.35
C HIS A 87 -2.67 18.03 6.01
N ASP A 88 -1.77 17.28 5.36
CA ASP A 88 -0.44 17.00 5.89
C ASP A 88 0.41 18.29 5.95
N LEU A 89 0.36 19.11 4.90
CA LEU A 89 1.01 20.43 4.90
C LEU A 89 0.41 21.38 5.94
N PHE A 90 -0.90 21.38 6.12
CA PHE A 90 -1.54 22.18 7.17
C PHE A 90 -1.07 21.77 8.55
N THR A 91 -1.00 20.47 8.81
CA THR A 91 -0.51 19.90 10.08
C THR A 91 0.92 20.35 10.37
N VAL A 92 1.80 20.38 9.36
CA VAL A 92 3.17 20.89 9.48
C VAL A 92 3.21 22.40 9.70
N LEU A 93 2.36 23.17 9.03
CA LEU A 93 2.36 24.64 9.11
C LEU A 93 1.80 25.19 10.42
N VAL A 94 0.90 24.45 11.08
CA VAL A 94 0.26 24.83 12.36
C VAL A 94 1.07 24.39 13.58
N ASP A 95 1.96 23.40 13.43
CA ASP A 95 2.81 22.98 14.55
C ASP A 95 3.76 24.11 14.99
N GLU A 96 3.42 24.78 16.08
CA GLU A 96 4.21 25.84 16.70
C GLU A 96 5.40 25.30 17.50
N SER A 97 5.39 23.99 17.83
CA SER A 97 6.39 23.36 18.70
C SER A 97 7.70 23.06 17.96
N THR A 98 7.65 22.93 16.64
CA THR A 98 8.84 22.78 15.83
C THR A 98 9.43 24.16 15.54
N LYS A 99 10.72 24.30 15.85
CA LYS A 99 11.59 25.17 15.05
C LYS A 99 11.58 24.58 13.64
N VAL A 100 10.55 24.93 12.85
CA VAL A 100 10.27 24.43 11.51
C VAL A 100 11.56 24.38 10.69
N ASP A 101 12.44 25.36 10.90
CA ASP A 101 13.77 25.51 10.33
C ASP A 101 14.58 24.20 10.24
N GLY A 102 14.76 23.42 11.31
CA GLY A 102 15.68 22.26 11.27
C GLY A 102 15.19 21.09 10.40
N ALA A 103 13.90 20.75 10.49
CA ALA A 103 13.32 19.67 9.69
C ALA A 103 13.09 20.11 8.23
N THR A 104 12.67 21.36 8.02
CA THR A 104 12.43 21.85 6.65
C THR A 104 13.75 22.12 5.93
N GLU A 105 14.81 22.54 6.62
CA GLU A 105 16.17 22.63 6.07
C GLU A 105 16.69 21.28 5.57
N MET A 106 16.44 20.18 6.30
CA MET A 106 16.82 18.82 5.90
C MET A 106 16.24 18.46 4.51
N PHE A 107 15.01 18.89 4.25
CA PHE A 107 14.34 18.68 2.98
C PHE A 107 14.59 19.79 1.95
N GLY A 108 15.37 20.81 2.30
CA GLY A 108 15.61 21.99 1.47
C GLY A 108 14.36 22.81 1.19
N VAL A 109 13.36 22.78 2.08
CA VAL A 109 12.12 23.55 1.93
C VAL A 109 12.08 24.64 3.00
N SER A 110 11.59 25.83 2.66
CA SER A 110 11.31 26.87 3.66
C SER A 110 9.84 26.83 4.09
N ARG A 111 9.53 27.35 5.28
CA ARG A 111 8.13 27.52 5.73
C ARG A 111 7.30 28.33 4.73
N ASP A 112 7.88 29.39 4.17
CA ASP A 112 7.25 30.21 3.12
C ASP A 112 6.97 29.38 1.84
N GLY A 113 7.91 28.51 1.45
CA GLY A 113 7.72 27.59 0.33
C GLY A 113 6.60 26.58 0.58
N LEU A 114 6.50 26.01 1.79
CA LEU A 114 5.41 25.13 2.18
C LEU A 114 4.06 25.87 2.18
N SER A 115 4.03 27.12 2.64
CA SER A 115 2.83 27.97 2.59
C SER A 115 2.39 28.28 1.16
N GLY A 116 3.35 28.59 0.28
CA GLY A 116 3.14 28.77 -1.15
C GLY A 116 2.51 27.53 -1.80
N LEU A 117 3.12 26.37 -1.58
CA LEU A 117 2.59 25.09 -2.07
C LEU A 117 1.21 24.77 -1.50
N SER A 118 0.99 24.96 -0.20
CA SER A 118 -0.31 24.75 0.44
C SER A 118 -1.40 25.63 -0.16
N ARG A 119 -1.08 26.89 -0.48
CA ARG A 119 -2.00 27.80 -1.19
C ARG A 119 -2.34 27.30 -2.59
N VAL A 120 -1.34 26.92 -3.39
CA VAL A 120 -1.56 26.35 -4.74
C VAL A 120 -2.45 25.11 -4.67
N ILE A 121 -2.16 24.20 -3.75
CA ILE A 121 -2.97 22.98 -3.55
C ILE A 121 -4.43 23.32 -3.22
N ARG A 122 -4.67 24.29 -2.33
CA ARG A 122 -6.04 24.72 -1.97
C ARG A 122 -6.78 25.38 -3.14
N GLU A 123 -6.10 26.23 -3.92
CA GLU A 123 -6.67 26.84 -5.12
C GLU A 123 -7.08 25.77 -6.14
N GLU A 124 -6.22 24.77 -6.37
CA GLU A 124 -6.51 23.68 -7.30
C GLU A 124 -7.60 22.73 -6.79
N LEU A 125 -7.67 22.47 -5.48
CA LEU A 125 -8.78 21.71 -4.89
C LEU A 125 -10.14 22.35 -5.20
N PHE A 126 -10.22 23.69 -5.17
CA PHE A 126 -11.43 24.40 -5.56
C PHE A 126 -11.78 24.20 -7.04
N GLN A 127 -10.79 24.19 -7.93
CA GLN A 127 -11.01 23.92 -9.36
C GLN A 127 -11.50 22.49 -9.59
N LEU A 128 -10.91 21.51 -8.91
CA LEU A 128 -11.32 20.11 -8.97
C LEU A 128 -12.74 19.92 -8.41
N ASP A 129 -13.08 20.57 -7.29
CA ASP A 129 -14.43 20.58 -6.73
C ASP A 129 -15.45 21.14 -7.72
N ALA A 130 -15.13 22.26 -8.37
CA ALA A 130 -15.99 22.88 -9.37
C ALA A 130 -16.23 21.94 -10.57
N ALA A 131 -15.17 21.31 -11.09
CA ALA A 131 -15.27 20.33 -12.18
C ALA A 131 -16.10 19.09 -11.77
N LEU A 132 -15.93 18.61 -10.52
CA LEU A 132 -16.68 17.47 -9.99
C LEU A 132 -18.18 17.75 -9.74
N ARG A 133 -18.64 19.01 -9.81
CA ARG A 133 -20.08 19.34 -9.80
C ARG A 133 -20.76 19.01 -11.13
N GLY A 134 -20.01 18.97 -12.23
CA GLY A 134 -20.52 18.52 -13.52
C GLY A 134 -20.86 17.02 -13.52
N ASP A 135 -21.73 16.60 -14.44
CA ASP A 135 -22.17 15.20 -14.52
C ASP A 135 -21.08 14.27 -15.08
N THR A 136 -20.31 14.77 -16.03
CA THR A 136 -19.26 14.04 -16.75
C THR A 136 -17.97 14.83 -16.79
N VAL A 137 -16.84 14.12 -16.79
CA VAL A 137 -15.52 14.68 -17.09
C VAL A 137 -14.96 13.90 -18.26
N THR A 138 -14.75 14.54 -19.40
CA THR A 138 -14.18 13.90 -20.59
C THR A 138 -12.67 13.68 -20.45
N ALA A 139 -12.09 12.86 -21.32
CA ALA A 139 -10.63 12.70 -21.44
C ALA A 139 -9.88 14.02 -21.62
N THR A 140 -10.42 14.90 -22.47
CA THR A 140 -9.82 16.20 -22.75
C THR A 140 -9.91 17.15 -21.55
N GLU A 141 -11.07 17.20 -20.89
CA GLU A 141 -11.25 18.02 -19.68
C GLU A 141 -10.36 17.55 -18.54
N PHE A 142 -10.29 16.24 -18.29
CA PHE A 142 -9.37 15.70 -17.27
C PHE A 142 -7.93 16.09 -17.59
N ARG A 143 -7.48 15.92 -18.85
CA ARG A 143 -6.12 16.24 -19.23
C ARG A 143 -5.82 17.73 -19.06
N PHE A 144 -6.75 18.60 -19.45
CA PHE A 144 -6.62 20.04 -19.24
C PHE A 144 -6.47 20.39 -17.75
N LEU A 145 -7.31 19.81 -16.88
CA LEU A 145 -7.24 20.02 -15.43
C LEU A 145 -5.94 19.46 -14.84
N ALA A 146 -5.54 18.25 -15.24
CA ALA A 146 -4.33 17.59 -14.77
C ALA A 146 -3.06 18.36 -15.20
N ASP A 147 -2.97 18.77 -16.47
CA ASP A 147 -1.83 19.54 -16.98
C ASP A 147 -1.76 20.92 -16.30
N GLY A 148 -2.91 21.57 -16.05
CA GLY A 148 -2.99 22.83 -15.29
C GLY A 148 -2.54 22.70 -13.84
N LEU A 149 -3.02 21.66 -13.14
CA LEU A 149 -2.59 21.29 -11.79
C LEU A 149 -1.08 21.09 -11.73
N LEU A 150 -0.53 20.24 -12.61
CA LEU A 150 0.90 19.91 -12.61
C LEU A 150 1.76 21.12 -12.96
N LEU A 151 1.32 21.98 -13.87
CA LEU A 151 2.02 23.22 -14.19
C LEU A 151 2.16 24.11 -12.95
N LYS A 152 1.07 24.31 -12.19
CA LYS A 152 1.08 25.13 -10.98
C LYS A 152 1.88 24.49 -9.86
N LEU A 153 1.71 23.19 -9.60
CA LEU A 153 2.49 22.47 -8.60
C LEU A 153 3.99 22.55 -8.92
N ARG A 154 4.40 22.25 -10.15
CA ARG A 154 5.80 22.29 -10.59
C ARG A 154 6.39 23.71 -10.62
N SER A 155 5.56 24.76 -10.56
CA SER A 155 6.03 26.14 -10.44
C SER A 155 6.47 26.52 -9.02
N GLU A 156 6.06 25.74 -8.01
CA GLU A 156 6.43 25.96 -6.61
C GLU A 156 7.75 25.24 -6.27
N PRO A 157 8.81 25.95 -5.81
CA PRO A 157 10.09 25.32 -5.46
C PRO A 157 9.97 24.22 -4.41
N ALA A 158 9.05 24.39 -3.45
CA ALA A 158 8.77 23.40 -2.41
C ALA A 158 8.27 22.08 -2.98
N TYR A 159 7.46 22.12 -4.05
CA TYR A 159 7.01 20.90 -4.74
C TYR A 159 8.20 20.16 -5.34
N PHE A 160 9.07 20.87 -6.08
CA PHE A 160 10.24 20.25 -6.70
C PHE A 160 11.14 19.61 -5.64
N ASN A 161 11.41 20.33 -4.56
CA ASN A 161 12.24 19.83 -3.48
C ASN A 161 11.62 18.57 -2.86
N LEU A 162 10.34 18.61 -2.47
CA LEU A 162 9.64 17.46 -1.88
C LEU A 162 9.59 16.26 -2.84
N VAL A 163 9.10 16.43 -4.07
CA VAL A 163 8.99 15.32 -5.02
C VAL A 163 10.36 14.74 -5.35
N SER A 164 11.38 15.61 -5.48
CA SER A 164 12.75 15.13 -5.72
C SER A 164 13.28 14.27 -4.57
N LEU A 165 12.84 14.43 -3.31
CA LEU A 165 13.26 13.54 -2.21
C LEU A 165 12.87 12.08 -2.46
N VAL A 166 11.70 11.86 -3.07
CA VAL A 166 11.24 10.51 -3.40
C VAL A 166 12.19 9.85 -4.40
N ASP A 167 12.76 10.65 -5.29
CA ASP A 167 13.64 10.22 -6.38
C ASP A 167 15.14 10.36 -6.05
N ARG A 168 15.51 11.06 -4.98
CA ARG A 168 16.88 11.21 -4.48
C ARG A 168 17.37 9.91 -3.85
N GLU A 169 18.66 9.63 -4.01
CA GLU A 169 19.34 8.48 -3.44
C GLU A 169 19.86 8.84 -2.03
N THR A 170 18.91 9.10 -1.11
CA THR A 170 19.19 9.46 0.29
C THR A 170 18.65 8.41 1.26
N THR A 171 19.37 8.16 2.35
CA THR A 171 18.97 7.19 3.39
C THR A 171 17.69 7.59 4.14
N GLU A 172 17.39 8.89 4.22
CA GLU A 172 16.19 9.44 4.86
C GLU A 172 14.89 8.99 4.19
N ASN A 173 14.93 8.58 2.92
CA ASN A 173 13.76 8.09 2.18
C ASN A 173 13.65 6.55 2.19
N LEU A 174 14.50 5.87 2.97
CA LEU A 174 14.48 4.41 3.09
C LEU A 174 13.73 3.97 4.35
N PRO A 175 13.14 2.76 4.35
CA PRO A 175 12.73 2.11 5.59
C PRO A 175 13.91 2.05 6.55
N ARG A 176 13.67 2.29 7.84
CA ARG A 176 14.73 2.42 8.87
C ARG A 176 15.69 1.23 8.88
N THR A 177 15.18 0.01 8.69
CA THR A 177 15.99 -1.21 8.66
C THR A 177 16.90 -1.27 7.44
N VAL A 178 16.42 -0.84 6.27
CA VAL A 178 17.21 -0.75 5.04
C VAL A 178 18.26 0.35 5.15
N ALA A 179 17.89 1.52 5.71
CA ALA A 179 18.83 2.61 5.96
C ALA A 179 19.98 2.16 6.87
N ALA A 180 19.65 1.53 8.00
CA ALA A 180 20.63 1.02 8.96
C ALA A 180 21.54 -0.06 8.35
N PHE A 181 21.02 -0.91 7.45
CA PHE A 181 21.82 -1.92 6.77
C PHE A 181 22.87 -1.30 5.82
N ILE A 182 22.50 -0.22 5.12
CA ILE A 182 23.37 0.44 4.14
C ILE A 182 24.38 1.38 4.82
N GLU A 183 24.04 1.93 5.98
CA GLU A 183 24.86 2.92 6.69
C GLU A 183 26.30 2.43 6.92
N GLY A 184 27.27 3.23 6.47
CA GLY A 184 28.70 2.94 6.62
C GLY A 184 29.27 1.87 5.71
N ARG A 185 28.47 1.23 4.84
CA ARG A 185 28.96 0.25 3.86
C ARG A 185 29.56 0.94 2.63
N GLU A 186 30.55 0.29 2.01
CA GLU A 186 31.16 0.80 0.78
C GLU A 186 30.15 0.83 -0.37
N PRO A 187 30.14 1.90 -1.19
CA PRO A 187 29.27 1.99 -2.36
C PRO A 187 29.50 0.81 -3.32
N SER A 188 28.43 0.11 -3.67
CA SER A 188 28.47 -1.02 -4.59
C SER A 188 27.19 -1.10 -5.42
N PRO A 189 27.25 -1.77 -6.59
CA PRO A 189 26.06 -2.05 -7.39
C PRO A 189 24.90 -2.69 -6.61
N ILE A 190 25.21 -3.54 -5.62
CA ILE A 190 24.23 -4.24 -4.80
C ILE A 190 23.62 -3.27 -3.78
N ILE A 191 24.45 -2.48 -3.08
CA ILE A 191 23.99 -1.47 -2.12
C ILE A 191 23.06 -0.45 -2.78
N ASP A 192 23.45 0.06 -3.96
CA ASP A 192 22.60 0.95 -4.73
C ASP A 192 21.25 0.31 -5.02
N THR A 193 21.25 -0.96 -5.45
CA THR A 193 20.03 -1.69 -5.81
C THR A 193 19.12 -1.90 -4.61
N ILE A 194 19.70 -2.25 -3.45
CA ILE A 194 18.97 -2.36 -2.19
C ILE A 194 18.31 -1.01 -1.84
N ALA A 195 19.03 0.11 -2.00
CA ALA A 195 18.46 1.44 -1.78
C ALA A 195 17.31 1.74 -2.75
N LEU A 196 17.44 1.38 -4.04
CA LEU A 196 16.37 1.57 -5.02
C LEU A 196 15.09 0.83 -4.62
N PHE A 197 15.19 -0.45 -4.23
CA PHE A 197 14.04 -1.23 -3.74
C PHE A 197 13.50 -0.70 -2.42
N GLY A 198 14.38 -0.26 -1.50
CA GLY A 198 13.99 0.37 -0.24
C GLY A 198 13.06 1.56 -0.45
N ARG A 199 13.32 2.41 -1.45
CA ARG A 199 12.43 3.53 -1.78
C ARG A 199 11.05 3.09 -2.28
N VAL A 200 10.99 2.03 -3.08
CA VAL A 200 9.72 1.45 -3.53
C VAL A 200 8.93 0.90 -2.33
N LEU A 201 9.61 0.19 -1.42
CA LEU A 201 9.03 -0.30 -0.18
C LEU A 201 8.48 0.85 0.68
N ALA A 202 9.20 1.96 0.77
CA ALA A 202 8.76 3.11 1.55
C ALA A 202 7.46 3.78 1.02
N VAL A 203 7.19 3.68 -0.28
CA VAL A 203 5.90 4.08 -0.86
C VAL A 203 4.82 3.04 -0.57
N LEU A 204 5.15 1.75 -0.66
CA LEU A 204 4.23 0.67 -0.31
C LEU A 204 3.83 0.70 1.18
N ASP A 205 4.72 1.09 2.08
CA ASP A 205 4.44 1.23 3.51
C ASP A 205 3.28 2.20 3.78
N LEU A 206 3.08 3.22 2.92
CA LEU A 206 1.91 4.10 3.03
C LEU A 206 0.61 3.36 2.72
N VAL A 207 0.62 2.47 1.72
CA VAL A 207 -0.54 1.62 1.41
C VAL A 207 -0.78 0.63 2.56
N GLY A 208 0.28 0.06 3.13
CA GLY A 208 0.20 -0.77 4.33
C GLY A 208 -0.45 -0.04 5.51
N GLY A 209 -0.02 1.19 5.78
CA GLY A 209 -0.61 2.04 6.82
C GLY A 209 -2.08 2.39 6.57
N MET A 210 -2.48 2.58 5.30
CA MET A 210 -3.88 2.78 4.95
C MET A 210 -4.73 1.52 5.22
N LEU A 211 -4.21 0.33 4.90
CA LEU A 211 -4.87 -0.95 5.17
C LEU A 211 -5.02 -1.18 6.69
N GLU A 212 -3.97 -0.96 7.46
CA GLU A 212 -3.97 -1.13 8.92
C GLU A 212 -4.96 -0.21 9.64
N LYS A 213 -5.14 1.02 9.12
CA LYS A 213 -6.03 2.03 9.69
C LYS A 213 -7.45 2.01 9.11
N ASP A 214 -7.75 1.08 8.20
CA ASP A 214 -9.01 1.02 7.44
C ASP A 214 -9.35 2.36 6.76
N GLU A 215 -8.33 3.05 6.22
CA GLU A 215 -8.51 4.30 5.48
C GLU A 215 -9.14 4.03 4.10
N PRO A 216 -9.80 5.02 3.47
CA PRO A 216 -10.31 4.85 2.11
C PRO A 216 -9.20 4.44 1.11
N LEU A 217 -9.33 3.27 0.49
CA LEU A 217 -8.24 2.66 -0.30
C LEU A 217 -8.22 3.02 -1.79
N LYS A 218 -9.27 3.63 -2.34
CA LYS A 218 -9.26 4.05 -3.77
C LYS A 218 -8.12 5.03 -4.11
N PRO A 219 -7.79 6.02 -3.26
CA PRO A 219 -6.61 6.86 -3.44
C PRO A 219 -5.28 6.10 -3.51
N ALA A 220 -5.16 4.90 -2.95
CA ALA A 220 -3.92 4.12 -3.00
C ALA A 220 -3.47 3.80 -4.44
N VAL A 221 -4.38 3.88 -5.42
CA VAL A 221 -4.04 3.80 -6.86
C VAL A 221 -2.99 4.84 -7.26
N VAL A 222 -3.01 6.03 -6.65
CA VAL A 222 -2.02 7.10 -6.88
C VAL A 222 -0.63 6.66 -6.41
N LEU A 223 -0.55 6.01 -5.24
CA LEU A 223 0.70 5.46 -4.72
C LEU A 223 1.19 4.26 -5.55
N PHE A 224 0.30 3.35 -5.94
CA PHE A 224 0.64 2.26 -6.85
C PHE A 224 1.11 2.77 -8.22
N SER A 225 0.62 3.92 -8.68
CA SER A 225 1.12 4.55 -9.92
C SER A 225 2.59 4.93 -9.77
N LYS A 226 2.97 5.53 -8.64
CA LYS A 226 4.37 5.84 -8.33
C LYS A 226 5.21 4.57 -8.21
N VAL A 227 4.73 3.56 -7.49
CA VAL A 227 5.40 2.24 -7.37
C VAL A 227 5.66 1.65 -8.75
N HIS A 228 4.65 1.64 -9.63
CA HIS A 228 4.77 1.12 -10.98
C HIS A 228 5.85 1.85 -11.80
N ALA A 229 5.85 3.19 -11.77
CA ALA A 229 6.87 3.99 -12.45
C ALA A 229 8.27 3.75 -11.88
N MET A 230 8.43 3.82 -10.54
CA MET A 230 9.71 3.61 -9.88
C MET A 230 10.29 2.22 -10.14
N THR A 231 9.46 1.17 -10.08
CA THR A 231 9.90 -0.19 -10.36
C THR A 231 10.26 -0.36 -11.83
N GLY A 232 9.53 0.25 -12.76
CA GLY A 232 9.88 0.27 -14.18
C GLY A 232 11.26 0.89 -14.44
N ASP A 233 11.51 2.07 -13.86
CA ASP A 233 12.82 2.76 -13.96
C ASP A 233 13.94 1.94 -13.31
N LEU A 234 13.66 1.30 -12.17
CA LEU A 234 14.58 0.40 -11.48
C LEU A 234 14.97 -0.77 -12.38
N ILE A 235 14.00 -1.47 -12.97
CA ILE A 235 14.24 -2.59 -13.89
C ILE A 235 15.09 -2.15 -15.08
N GLU A 236 14.79 -1.00 -15.69
CA GLU A 236 15.58 -0.47 -16.80
C GLU A 236 17.03 -0.15 -16.38
N ARG A 237 17.21 0.45 -15.19
CA ARG A 237 18.55 0.72 -14.62
C ARG A 237 19.33 -0.57 -14.36
N LEU A 238 18.69 -1.60 -13.80
CA LEU A 238 19.32 -2.90 -13.56
C LEU A 238 19.72 -3.57 -14.86
N ASN A 239 18.83 -3.62 -15.86
CA ASN A 239 19.13 -4.20 -17.16
C ASN A 239 20.31 -3.50 -17.84
N ARG A 240 20.37 -2.16 -17.80
CA ARG A 240 21.51 -1.39 -18.32
C ARG A 240 22.81 -1.66 -17.53
N ARG A 241 22.71 -2.00 -16.25
CA ARG A 241 23.87 -2.31 -15.41
C ARG A 241 24.39 -3.72 -15.69
N VAL A 242 23.49 -4.71 -15.74
CA VAL A 242 23.77 -6.10 -16.18
C VAL A 242 24.46 -6.10 -17.54
N GLN A 243 23.92 -5.37 -18.52
CA GLN A 243 24.52 -5.27 -19.85
C GLN A 243 25.93 -4.64 -19.85
N ARG A 244 26.19 -3.66 -18.97
CA ARG A 244 27.50 -3.00 -18.87
C ARG A 244 28.55 -3.87 -18.18
N LEU A 245 28.13 -4.65 -17.18
CA LEU A 245 29.02 -5.57 -16.46
C LEU A 245 29.39 -6.78 -17.33
N GLY A 246 28.44 -7.28 -18.12
CA GLY A 246 28.63 -8.45 -18.97
C GLY A 246 29.11 -9.67 -18.19
N GLU A 247 29.88 -10.54 -18.84
CA GLU A 247 30.46 -11.75 -18.23
C GLU A 247 31.46 -11.41 -17.11
N ALA A 248 32.05 -10.21 -17.13
CA ALA A 248 33.04 -9.79 -16.14
C ALA A 248 32.44 -9.50 -14.75
N GLY A 249 31.12 -9.30 -14.65
CA GLY A 249 30.45 -9.03 -13.37
C GLY A 249 30.15 -10.28 -12.54
N GLY A 250 30.30 -11.48 -13.09
CA GLY A 250 30.14 -12.76 -12.39
C GLY A 250 28.86 -12.82 -11.56
N ALA A 251 28.99 -13.22 -10.29
CA ALA A 251 27.86 -13.38 -9.36
C ALA A 251 27.01 -12.10 -9.21
N VAL A 252 27.61 -10.91 -9.20
CA VAL A 252 26.86 -9.65 -9.08
C VAL A 252 25.93 -9.45 -10.29
N THR A 253 26.36 -9.82 -11.49
CA THR A 253 25.51 -9.75 -12.68
C THR A 253 24.31 -10.68 -12.54
N ASP A 254 24.53 -11.92 -12.10
CA ASP A 254 23.48 -12.93 -11.93
C ASP A 254 22.43 -12.49 -10.92
N SER A 255 22.87 -11.90 -9.80
CA SER A 255 21.99 -11.42 -8.73
C SER A 255 21.16 -10.23 -9.15
N LEU A 256 21.75 -9.27 -9.87
CA LEU A 256 21.03 -8.11 -10.40
C LEU A 256 20.04 -8.51 -11.51
N ASP A 257 20.39 -9.48 -12.35
CA ASP A 257 19.50 -10.02 -13.38
C ASP A 257 18.31 -10.75 -12.74
N GLY A 258 18.57 -11.60 -11.75
CA GLY A 258 17.54 -12.28 -10.96
C GLY A 258 16.58 -11.32 -10.24
N ALA A 259 17.12 -10.25 -9.65
CA ALA A 259 16.32 -9.19 -9.03
C ALA A 259 15.45 -8.45 -10.06
N SER A 260 16.03 -8.07 -11.21
CA SER A 260 15.32 -7.39 -12.30
C SER A 260 14.18 -8.25 -12.86
N TYR A 261 14.45 -9.53 -13.13
CA TYR A 261 13.47 -10.48 -13.64
C TYR A 261 12.32 -10.69 -12.65
N THR A 262 12.64 -10.94 -11.38
CA THR A 262 11.63 -11.16 -10.32
C THR A 262 10.76 -9.92 -10.16
N ALA A 263 11.37 -8.73 -10.10
CA ALA A 263 10.61 -7.47 -9.99
C ALA A 263 9.67 -7.25 -11.19
N ALA A 264 10.12 -7.56 -12.41
CA ALA A 264 9.29 -7.42 -13.61
C ALA A 264 8.09 -8.38 -13.61
N VAL A 265 8.30 -9.64 -13.21
CA VAL A 265 7.24 -10.65 -13.14
C VAL A 265 6.21 -10.28 -12.08
N GLU A 266 6.66 -9.93 -10.88
CA GLU A 266 5.76 -9.63 -9.75
C GLU A 266 5.01 -8.32 -9.94
N LEU A 267 5.66 -7.29 -10.50
CA LEU A 267 4.97 -6.06 -10.90
C LEU A 267 3.87 -6.35 -11.93
N LYS A 268 4.18 -7.14 -12.96
CA LYS A 268 3.20 -7.49 -14.01
C LYS A 268 2.01 -8.25 -13.44
N LYS A 269 2.24 -9.19 -12.53
CA LYS A 269 1.17 -9.96 -11.86
C LYS A 269 0.29 -9.04 -11.02
N ALA A 270 0.88 -8.24 -10.11
CA ALA A 270 0.13 -7.31 -9.26
C ALA A 270 -0.72 -6.34 -10.10
N VAL A 271 -0.16 -5.79 -11.18
CA VAL A 271 -0.92 -4.93 -12.09
C VAL A 271 -2.04 -5.69 -12.79
N SER A 272 -1.73 -6.81 -13.44
CA SER A 272 -2.67 -7.50 -14.33
C SER A 272 -3.82 -8.19 -13.58
N GLN A 273 -3.54 -8.71 -12.38
CA GLN A 273 -4.49 -9.48 -11.59
C GLN A 273 -5.24 -8.56 -10.61
N GLU A 274 -4.53 -7.67 -9.93
CA GLU A 274 -5.09 -6.95 -8.78
C GLU A 274 -5.40 -5.48 -9.06
N LEU A 275 -4.57 -4.75 -9.80
CA LEU A 275 -4.81 -3.31 -10.02
C LEU A 275 -5.64 -3.00 -11.26
N LEU A 276 -5.66 -3.89 -12.25
CA LEU A 276 -6.36 -3.66 -13.52
C LEU A 276 -7.86 -3.41 -13.31
N GLY A 277 -8.34 -2.23 -13.68
CA GLY A 277 -9.75 -1.85 -13.52
C GLY A 277 -10.20 -1.63 -12.07
N ILE A 278 -9.29 -1.54 -11.09
CA ILE A 278 -9.63 -1.34 -9.67
C ILE A 278 -10.48 -0.07 -9.42
N MET A 279 -10.26 0.98 -10.22
CA MET A 279 -11.04 2.22 -10.13
C MET A 279 -12.52 2.04 -10.50
N ALA A 280 -12.81 1.05 -11.36
CA ALA A 280 -14.18 0.70 -11.75
C ALA A 280 -14.88 -0.20 -10.72
N THR A 281 -14.14 -0.81 -9.80
CA THR A 281 -14.70 -1.63 -8.73
C THR A 281 -15.57 -0.77 -7.81
N ARG A 282 -16.85 -1.17 -7.67
CA ARG A 282 -17.85 -0.45 -6.87
C ARG A 282 -17.87 -0.90 -5.41
N SER A 283 -17.65 -2.19 -5.14
CA SER A 283 -17.66 -2.70 -3.76
C SER A 283 -16.41 -2.22 -3.01
N ALA A 284 -16.61 -1.65 -1.82
CA ALA A 284 -15.51 -1.29 -0.94
C ALA A 284 -14.66 -2.53 -0.59
N ILE A 285 -15.33 -3.65 -0.31
CA ILE A 285 -14.75 -4.97 -0.11
C ILE A 285 -13.83 -5.38 -1.27
N GLY A 286 -14.31 -5.23 -2.52
CA GLY A 286 -13.52 -5.59 -3.69
C GLY A 286 -12.31 -4.68 -3.89
N VAL A 287 -12.41 -3.40 -3.52
CA VAL A 287 -11.25 -2.49 -3.51
C VAL A 287 -10.26 -2.92 -2.44
N TYR A 288 -10.73 -3.20 -1.22
CA TYR A 288 -9.88 -3.62 -0.12
C TYR A 288 -9.10 -4.88 -0.47
N ALA A 289 -9.79 -5.96 -0.87
CA ALA A 289 -9.16 -7.24 -1.16
C ALA A 289 -8.09 -7.14 -2.27
N ARG A 290 -8.35 -6.33 -3.30
CA ARG A 290 -7.40 -6.13 -4.41
C ARG A 290 -6.22 -5.25 -4.02
N THR A 291 -6.46 -4.19 -3.24
CA THR A 291 -5.40 -3.34 -2.69
C THR A 291 -4.49 -4.13 -1.75
N GLU A 292 -5.07 -4.93 -0.85
CA GLU A 292 -4.34 -5.82 0.07
C GLU A 292 -3.50 -6.84 -0.71
N ALA A 293 -4.08 -7.52 -1.70
CA ALA A 293 -3.37 -8.50 -2.51
C ALA A 293 -2.19 -7.87 -3.29
N ALA A 294 -2.40 -6.72 -3.94
CA ALA A 294 -1.35 -6.01 -4.67
C ALA A 294 -0.22 -5.54 -3.74
N TYR A 295 -0.58 -4.98 -2.57
CA TYR A 295 0.39 -4.55 -1.55
C TYR A 295 1.20 -5.73 -1.01
N ALA A 296 0.54 -6.80 -0.59
CA ALA A 296 1.19 -7.98 -0.03
C ALA A 296 2.16 -8.60 -1.05
N GLN A 297 1.70 -8.77 -2.29
CA GLN A 297 2.53 -9.30 -3.37
C GLN A 297 3.79 -8.46 -3.60
N LEU A 298 3.65 -7.15 -3.83
CA LEU A 298 4.79 -6.30 -4.14
C LEU A 298 5.74 -6.13 -2.95
N SER A 299 5.20 -5.92 -1.74
CA SER A 299 6.02 -5.75 -0.54
C SER A 299 6.82 -7.00 -0.22
N GLU A 300 6.21 -8.18 -0.26
CA GLU A 300 6.90 -9.45 0.02
C GLU A 300 7.98 -9.74 -1.01
N SER A 301 7.68 -9.61 -2.30
CA SER A 301 8.65 -9.86 -3.36
C SER A 301 9.84 -8.89 -3.30
N PHE A 302 9.61 -7.61 -3.04
CA PHE A 302 10.70 -6.63 -2.96
C PHE A 302 11.50 -6.77 -1.66
N GLN A 303 10.87 -7.09 -0.53
CA GLN A 303 11.58 -7.44 0.70
C GLN A 303 12.44 -8.69 0.50
N GLN A 304 11.94 -9.71 -0.21
CA GLN A 304 12.72 -10.91 -0.54
C GLN A 304 13.92 -10.59 -1.42
N ILE A 305 13.76 -9.78 -2.46
CA ILE A 305 14.88 -9.32 -3.31
C ILE A 305 15.92 -8.59 -2.46
N VAL A 306 15.50 -7.66 -1.60
CA VAL A 306 16.39 -6.94 -0.69
C VAL A 306 17.15 -7.91 0.22
N THR A 307 16.46 -8.87 0.85
CA THR A 307 17.08 -9.88 1.72
C THR A 307 18.13 -10.71 0.98
N VAL A 308 17.84 -11.17 -0.23
CA VAL A 308 18.78 -11.97 -1.04
C VAL A 308 20.03 -11.15 -1.37
N LEU A 309 19.85 -9.93 -1.88
CA LEU A 309 20.96 -9.03 -2.20
C LEU A 309 21.77 -8.64 -0.95
N SER A 310 21.11 -8.45 0.18
CA SER A 310 21.78 -8.13 1.44
C SER A 310 22.62 -9.29 1.96
N ARG A 311 22.17 -10.54 1.79
CA ARG A 311 22.93 -11.74 2.17
C ARG A 311 24.20 -11.92 1.35
N GLU A 312 24.21 -11.51 0.08
CA GLU A 312 25.44 -11.52 -0.73
C GLU A 312 26.54 -10.61 -0.19
N LEU A 313 26.16 -9.59 0.58
CA LEU A 313 27.09 -8.68 1.24
C LEU A 313 27.40 -9.09 2.69
N ASP A 314 26.56 -9.93 3.28
CA ASP A 314 26.61 -10.34 4.68
C ASP A 314 25.84 -11.63 4.91
N ASP A 315 26.54 -12.78 4.78
CA ASP A 315 25.96 -14.11 4.96
C ASP A 315 25.40 -14.33 6.37
N SER A 316 25.81 -13.52 7.35
CA SER A 316 25.35 -13.61 8.74
C SER A 316 24.04 -12.87 8.99
N LEU A 317 23.54 -12.14 7.99
CA LEU A 317 22.30 -11.37 8.10
C LEU A 317 21.10 -12.30 8.33
N ASP A 318 20.44 -12.07 9.45
CA ASP A 318 19.15 -12.64 9.77
C ASP A 318 18.03 -11.83 9.06
N PRO A 319 17.29 -12.42 8.09
CA PRO A 319 16.19 -11.74 7.42
C PRO A 319 15.13 -11.20 8.38
N ASP A 320 14.93 -11.90 9.50
CA ASP A 320 13.93 -11.53 10.49
C ASP A 320 14.32 -10.25 11.25
N GLN A 321 15.62 -9.93 11.30
CA GLN A 321 16.09 -8.64 11.85
C GLN A 321 15.88 -7.50 10.85
N MET A 322 16.04 -7.77 9.55
CA MET A 322 15.88 -6.74 8.52
C MET A 322 14.41 -6.42 8.26
N PHE A 323 13.54 -7.42 8.32
CA PHE A 323 12.10 -7.26 8.16
C PHE A 323 11.37 -8.13 9.21
N PRO A 324 11.16 -7.62 10.44
CA PRO A 324 10.51 -8.34 11.54
C PRO A 324 9.11 -8.88 11.22
N ASN A 325 8.44 -8.27 10.23
CA ASN A 325 7.16 -8.71 9.74
C ASN A 325 7.21 -10.11 9.11
N PHE A 326 8.38 -10.60 8.65
CA PHE A 326 8.52 -11.97 8.14
C PHE A 326 8.37 -13.01 9.23
N ALA A 327 9.05 -12.88 10.37
CA ALA A 327 8.91 -13.78 11.50
C ALA A 327 7.44 -13.88 11.97
N ALA A 328 6.77 -12.73 12.11
CA ALA A 328 5.36 -12.69 12.48
C ALA A 328 4.47 -13.38 11.43
N LYS A 329 4.65 -13.06 10.13
CA LYS A 329 3.92 -13.68 9.02
C LYS A 329 4.15 -15.18 8.91
N LEU A 330 5.37 -15.64 9.18
CA LEU A 330 5.73 -17.06 9.20
C LEU A 330 4.97 -17.80 10.30
N GLU A 331 5.02 -17.29 11.53
CA GLU A 331 4.29 -17.86 12.66
C GLU A 331 2.78 -17.90 12.39
N TYR A 332 2.22 -16.80 11.89
CA TYR A 332 0.79 -16.75 11.53
C TYR A 332 0.44 -17.71 10.40
N SER A 333 1.30 -17.86 9.39
CA SER A 333 1.05 -18.76 8.28
C SER A 333 1.18 -20.24 8.68
N LYS A 334 2.12 -20.60 9.57
CA LYS A 334 2.22 -21.94 10.16
C LYS A 334 0.97 -22.29 10.95
N ARG A 335 0.55 -21.38 11.84
CA ARG A 335 -0.67 -21.53 12.64
C ARG A 335 -1.91 -21.67 11.75
N LEU A 336 -2.06 -20.79 10.77
CA LEU A 336 -3.16 -20.80 9.82
C LEU A 336 -3.22 -22.13 9.07
N ARG A 337 -2.09 -22.62 8.57
CA ARG A 337 -1.98 -23.91 7.89
C ARG A 337 -2.43 -25.08 8.78
N GLN A 338 -1.97 -25.12 10.04
CA GLN A 338 -2.36 -26.17 11.01
C GLN A 338 -3.85 -26.14 11.35
N GLU A 339 -4.40 -24.94 11.56
CA GLU A 339 -5.81 -24.78 11.91
C GLU A 339 -6.73 -25.10 10.73
N LEU A 340 -6.37 -24.69 9.50
CA LEU A 340 -7.09 -25.03 8.27
C LEU A 340 -7.10 -26.54 8.04
N HIS A 341 -5.97 -27.23 8.21
CA HIS A 341 -5.90 -28.69 8.10
C HIS A 341 -6.78 -29.39 9.14
N SER A 342 -6.75 -28.91 10.37
CA SER A 342 -7.58 -29.45 11.46
C SER A 342 -9.07 -29.25 11.18
N MET A 343 -9.47 -28.09 10.66
CA MET A 343 -10.85 -27.82 10.25
C MET A 343 -11.27 -28.68 9.06
N ALA A 344 -10.39 -28.89 8.07
CA ALA A 344 -10.69 -29.75 6.93
C ALA A 344 -10.95 -31.21 7.37
N LYS A 345 -10.13 -31.73 8.31
CA LYS A 345 -10.36 -33.05 8.93
C LYS A 345 -11.71 -33.13 9.65
N LEU A 346 -12.05 -32.12 10.45
CA LEU A 346 -13.34 -32.07 11.16
C LEU A 346 -14.53 -31.93 10.20
N SER A 347 -14.37 -31.15 9.12
CA SER A 347 -15.38 -31.01 8.07
C SER A 347 -15.67 -32.34 7.40
N ARG A 348 -14.61 -33.10 7.04
CA ARG A 348 -14.76 -34.42 6.43
C ARG A 348 -15.43 -35.41 7.39
N ALA A 349 -15.06 -35.41 8.66
CA ALA A 349 -15.70 -36.25 9.67
C ALA A 349 -17.20 -35.91 9.87
N ALA A 350 -17.56 -34.62 9.86
CA ALA A 350 -18.94 -34.16 9.96
C ALA A 350 -19.76 -34.41 8.68
N GLU A 351 -19.11 -34.46 7.52
CA GLU A 351 -19.72 -34.86 6.25
C GLU A 351 -20.04 -36.36 6.23
N GLU A 352 -19.08 -37.21 6.61
CA GLU A 352 -19.24 -38.67 6.65
C GLU A 352 -20.26 -39.11 7.72
N ASN A 353 -20.21 -38.48 8.89
CA ASN A 353 -21.08 -38.77 10.02
C ASN A 353 -21.64 -37.48 10.60
N CYS A 354 -22.74 -36.99 10.02
CA CYS A 354 -23.41 -35.75 10.43
C CYS A 354 -24.28 -35.95 11.68
N ASP A 355 -23.64 -36.33 12.78
CA ASP A 355 -24.25 -36.41 14.10
C ASP A 355 -24.01 -35.13 14.92
N LYS A 356 -24.63 -35.07 16.10
CA LYS A 356 -24.48 -33.90 16.98
C LYS A 356 -23.04 -33.71 17.46
N THR A 357 -22.31 -34.79 17.70
CA THR A 357 -20.96 -34.76 18.27
C THR A 357 -19.95 -34.16 17.28
N THR A 358 -19.96 -34.63 16.04
CA THR A 358 -19.07 -34.14 14.98
C THR A 358 -19.41 -32.70 14.58
N THR A 359 -20.70 -32.37 14.53
CA THR A 359 -21.18 -31.02 14.22
C THR A 359 -20.84 -30.02 15.33
N ASP A 360 -20.97 -30.40 16.61
CA ASP A 360 -20.59 -29.56 17.74
C ASP A 360 -19.06 -29.34 17.77
N ALA A 361 -18.26 -30.38 17.46
CA ALA A 361 -16.81 -30.26 17.37
C ALA A 361 -16.37 -29.33 16.23
N LEU A 362 -16.98 -29.46 15.05
CA LEU A 362 -16.75 -28.53 13.93
C LEU A 362 -17.11 -27.10 14.32
N ASN A 363 -18.30 -26.87 14.88
CA ASN A 363 -18.75 -25.54 15.31
C ASN A 363 -17.83 -24.91 16.37
N ALA A 364 -17.35 -25.71 17.32
CA ALA A 364 -16.39 -25.24 18.32
C ALA A 364 -15.08 -24.77 17.64
N LYS A 365 -14.56 -25.54 16.69
CA LYS A 365 -13.35 -25.17 15.95
C LYS A 365 -13.56 -23.93 15.07
N LEU A 366 -14.70 -23.82 14.39
CA LEU A 366 -15.06 -22.62 13.60
C LEU A 366 -15.11 -21.37 14.49
N LYS A 367 -15.67 -21.48 15.70
CA LYS A 367 -15.72 -20.37 16.66
C LYS A 367 -14.33 -19.96 17.14
N GLU A 368 -13.47 -20.92 17.45
CA GLU A 368 -12.09 -20.68 17.86
C GLU A 368 -11.29 -19.97 16.74
N PHE A 369 -11.41 -20.46 15.50
CA PHE A 369 -10.77 -19.88 14.33
C PHE A 369 -11.24 -18.45 14.07
N SER A 370 -12.55 -18.21 14.12
CA SER A 370 -13.16 -16.88 13.93
C SER A 370 -12.72 -15.88 15.00
N ALA A 371 -12.45 -16.33 16.23
CA ALA A 371 -11.99 -15.45 17.31
C ALA A 371 -10.49 -15.12 17.23
N SER A 372 -9.70 -15.95 16.56
CA SER A 372 -8.24 -15.86 16.61
C SER A 372 -7.62 -15.72 15.22
N SER A 373 -7.57 -16.80 14.45
CA SER A 373 -6.72 -16.89 13.25
C SER A 373 -7.35 -16.37 11.97
N ILE A 374 -8.66 -16.11 11.95
CA ILE A 374 -9.34 -15.58 10.75
C ILE A 374 -8.71 -14.29 10.25
N ARG A 375 -8.17 -13.46 11.15
CA ARG A 375 -7.51 -12.18 10.83
C ARG A 375 -6.23 -12.34 10.00
N PHE A 376 -5.70 -13.55 9.86
CA PHE A 376 -4.48 -13.85 9.08
C PHE A 376 -4.79 -14.35 7.65
N LEU A 377 -6.09 -14.47 7.31
CA LEU A 377 -6.54 -14.68 5.96
C LEU A 377 -6.55 -13.36 5.19
N PHE A 378 -6.44 -13.46 3.86
CA PHE A 378 -6.75 -12.30 3.01
C PHE A 378 -8.23 -11.97 3.15
N TYR A 379 -8.58 -10.70 3.02
CA TYR A 379 -9.94 -10.21 3.23
C TYR A 379 -10.99 -10.96 2.42
N LYS A 380 -10.69 -11.30 1.15
CA LYS A 380 -11.59 -12.09 0.28
C LYS A 380 -11.91 -13.49 0.85
N ASP A 381 -10.96 -14.07 1.56
CA ASP A 381 -11.09 -15.38 2.16
C ASP A 381 -11.83 -15.30 3.49
N ILE A 382 -11.65 -14.22 4.26
CA ILE A 382 -12.44 -13.93 5.47
C ILE A 382 -13.94 -13.92 5.14
N GLU A 383 -14.34 -13.13 4.15
CA GLU A 383 -15.76 -13.00 3.80
C GLU A 383 -16.36 -14.35 3.34
N THR A 384 -15.63 -15.08 2.50
CA THR A 384 -16.08 -16.39 2.02
C THR A 384 -16.21 -17.38 3.16
N PHE A 385 -15.24 -17.39 4.08
CA PHE A 385 -15.26 -18.24 5.27
C PHE A 385 -16.43 -17.90 6.19
N GLU A 386 -16.66 -16.63 6.52
CA GLU A 386 -17.76 -16.21 7.40
C GLU A 386 -19.14 -16.58 6.85
N ARG A 387 -19.34 -16.47 5.53
CA ARG A 387 -20.59 -16.90 4.88
C ARG A 387 -20.84 -18.40 5.05
N PHE A 388 -19.81 -19.24 4.90
CA PHE A 388 -19.94 -20.68 5.16
C PHE A 388 -20.23 -20.98 6.64
N VAL A 389 -19.54 -20.29 7.55
CA VAL A 389 -19.77 -20.47 9.00
C VAL A 389 -21.22 -20.15 9.36
N GLU A 390 -21.78 -19.07 8.82
CA GLU A 390 -23.17 -18.71 9.05
C GLU A 390 -24.14 -19.74 8.46
N GLU A 391 -23.91 -20.18 7.22
CA GLU A 391 -24.74 -21.19 6.54
C GLU A 391 -24.75 -22.52 7.32
N ILE A 392 -23.59 -22.96 7.83
CA ILE A 392 -23.44 -24.15 8.66
C ILE A 392 -24.20 -24.00 9.99
N ARG A 393 -24.12 -22.84 10.64
CA ARG A 393 -24.75 -22.61 11.96
C ARG A 393 -26.27 -22.50 11.90
N VAL A 394 -26.81 -21.91 10.83
CA VAL A 394 -28.25 -21.69 10.68
C VAL A 394 -28.95 -22.98 10.23
N THR A 395 -28.26 -23.87 9.52
CA THR A 395 -28.85 -25.10 8.97
C THR A 395 -29.02 -26.19 10.02
N ARG A 396 -30.26 -26.46 10.41
CA ARG A 396 -30.60 -27.46 11.44
C ARG A 396 -30.89 -28.86 10.89
N GLN A 397 -31.24 -28.97 9.60
CA GLN A 397 -31.60 -30.23 8.99
C GLN A 397 -30.36 -30.93 8.44
N THR A 398 -30.06 -32.14 8.92
CA THR A 398 -28.90 -32.95 8.50
C THR A 398 -28.81 -33.12 6.98
N LYS A 399 -29.95 -33.31 6.31
CA LYS A 399 -30.01 -33.50 4.85
C LYS A 399 -29.52 -32.28 4.06
N ASP A 400 -29.75 -31.08 4.59
CA ASP A 400 -29.33 -29.82 3.97
C ASP A 400 -27.92 -29.42 4.43
N LEU A 401 -27.53 -29.81 5.64
CA LEU A 401 -26.23 -29.50 6.23
C LEU A 401 -25.07 -30.24 5.54
N VAL A 402 -25.23 -31.52 5.19
CA VAL A 402 -24.17 -32.32 4.57
C VAL A 402 -23.64 -31.69 3.27
N PRO A 403 -24.48 -31.28 2.29
CA PRO A 403 -24.00 -30.57 1.10
C PRO A 403 -23.27 -29.25 1.39
N ILE A 404 -23.63 -28.54 2.46
CA ILE A 404 -22.95 -27.30 2.87
C ILE A 404 -21.56 -27.64 3.41
N ILE A 405 -21.46 -28.63 4.30
CA ILE A 405 -20.20 -29.10 4.87
C ILE A 405 -19.27 -29.61 3.77
N HIS A 406 -19.79 -30.34 2.77
CA HIS A 406 -19.00 -30.79 1.63
C HIS A 406 -18.38 -29.61 0.85
N ARG A 407 -19.19 -28.60 0.50
CA ARG A 407 -18.71 -27.39 -0.19
C ARG A 407 -17.69 -26.63 0.65
N PHE A 408 -17.93 -26.53 1.95
CA PHE A 408 -17.00 -25.90 2.88
C PHE A 408 -15.67 -26.68 3.00
N GLY A 409 -15.72 -28.02 3.03
CA GLY A 409 -14.54 -28.88 3.02
C GLY A 409 -13.68 -28.67 1.78
N ALA A 410 -14.29 -28.64 0.59
CA ALA A 410 -13.58 -28.35 -0.67
C ALA A 410 -12.96 -26.93 -0.68
N TYR A 411 -13.67 -25.94 -0.12
CA TYR A 411 -13.14 -24.60 0.07
C TYR A 411 -11.93 -24.59 1.01
N LEU A 412 -12.00 -25.28 2.16
CA LEU A 412 -10.89 -25.38 3.11
C LEU A 412 -9.66 -26.05 2.52
N GLU A 413 -9.83 -27.10 1.71
CA GLU A 413 -8.72 -27.76 1.01
C GLU A 413 -8.03 -26.80 0.03
N THR A 414 -8.83 -26.02 -0.72
CA THR A 414 -8.31 -25.01 -1.64
C THR A 414 -7.56 -23.91 -0.88
N LEU A 415 -8.15 -23.39 0.20
CA LEU A 415 -7.54 -22.35 1.03
C LEU A 415 -6.27 -22.83 1.71
N PHE A 416 -6.27 -24.07 2.20
CA PHE A 416 -5.08 -24.73 2.76
C PHE A 416 -3.95 -24.84 1.72
N ALA A 417 -4.26 -25.23 0.49
CA ALA A 417 -3.26 -25.29 -0.59
C ALA A 417 -2.69 -23.90 -0.90
N GLN A 418 -3.53 -22.87 -0.97
CA GLN A 418 -3.11 -21.49 -1.19
C GLN A 418 -2.22 -20.97 -0.07
N VAL A 419 -2.62 -21.15 1.19
CA VAL A 419 -1.79 -20.77 2.35
C VAL A 419 -0.47 -21.54 2.36
N SER A 420 -0.49 -22.81 1.95
CA SER A 420 0.71 -23.64 1.92
C SER A 420 1.74 -23.19 0.88
N MET A 421 1.32 -22.47 -0.16
CA MET A 421 2.19 -21.90 -1.19
C MET A 421 2.77 -20.52 -0.84
N ARG A 422 2.47 -19.94 0.33
CA ARG A 422 3.03 -18.65 0.74
C ARG A 422 4.57 -18.74 0.82
N SER A 423 5.26 -17.75 0.25
CA SER A 423 6.73 -17.69 0.18
C SER A 423 7.40 -17.78 1.55
N VAL A 424 6.81 -17.18 2.59
CA VAL A 424 7.34 -17.23 3.96
C VAL A 424 7.44 -18.66 4.51
N LEU A 425 6.70 -19.63 3.94
CA LEU A 425 6.72 -21.03 4.37
C LEU A 425 7.73 -21.88 3.58
N GLU A 426 8.50 -21.28 2.68
CA GLU A 426 9.59 -21.95 1.99
C GLU A 426 10.61 -22.48 3.02
N GLY A 427 10.96 -23.77 2.93
CA GLY A 427 11.79 -24.44 3.95
C GLY A 427 11.05 -24.92 5.20
N HIS A 428 9.73 -24.71 5.30
CA HIS A 428 8.89 -25.21 6.38
C HIS A 428 7.82 -26.19 5.84
N PRO A 429 8.20 -27.46 5.55
CA PRO A 429 7.25 -28.47 5.09
C PRO A 429 6.17 -28.71 6.15
N PHE A 430 4.99 -29.10 5.68
CA PHE A 430 3.88 -29.40 6.58
C PHE A 430 3.97 -30.84 7.08
N GLU A 431 4.03 -31.00 8.39
CA GLU A 431 3.92 -32.29 9.08
C GLU A 431 2.50 -32.38 9.67
N GLY A 432 1.62 -33.22 9.13
CA GLY A 432 0.22 -33.27 9.61
C GLY A 432 -0.61 -34.45 9.15
#